data_AF-A0A1Z9NM45-F1
#
_entry.id   AF-A0A1Z9NM45-F1
#
_cell.length_a   1.000
_cell.length_b   1.000
_cell.length_c   1.000
_cell.angle_alpha   90.00
_cell.angle_beta   90.00
_cell.angle_gamma   90.00
#
_symmetry.space_group_name_H-M   'P 1'
#
loop_
_entity.id
_entity.type
_entity.pdbx_description
1 polymer ?
#
loop_
_entity_poly.entity_id
_entity_poly.type
_entity_poly.pdbx_seq_one_letter_code
_entity_poly.pdbx_strand_id
1 'polypeptide(L)'
;MGCKFSFSNSKTSTHKKFTTLEIHDGLLIADLVFHYSNQGINLEIFNQHGQSIPFDQNLKNASTYSFDVSEDKIFNTLLKSLDSISSNSNYSDVEWIKRIFMQAIRKSNNNEKRETVKDKLNEIYESNERFLKPDYEDILKHL
;
A
#
# COMPACT_ATOMS: atom_id res chain seq x y z
N MET A 1 -8.65 -2.43 0.06
CA MET A 1 -7.88 -1.17 -0.01
C MET A 1 -6.83 -1.25 1.08
N GLY A 2 -5.60 -0.86 0.80
CA GLY A 2 -4.51 -0.84 1.79
C GLY A 2 -4.04 0.57 2.08
N CYS A 3 -3.34 0.77 3.20
CA CYS A 3 -2.83 2.09 3.59
C CYS A 3 -1.49 2.02 4.32
N LYS A 4 -0.57 2.93 3.99
CA LYS A 4 0.72 3.07 4.69
C LYS A 4 0.63 4.23 5.68
N PHE A 5 1.04 3.99 6.92
CA PHE A 5 1.20 5.03 7.93
C PHE A 5 2.69 5.25 8.20
N SER A 6 3.12 6.51 8.20
CA SER A 6 4.45 6.87 8.68
C SER A 6 4.36 8.13 9.54
N PHE A 7 5.10 8.14 10.66
CA PHE A 7 5.14 9.31 11.53
C PHE A 7 6.13 10.33 10.97
N SER A 8 5.68 11.58 10.81
CA SER A 8 6.56 12.70 10.51
C SER A 8 6.91 13.43 11.80
N ASN A 9 8.21 13.69 12.02
CA ASN A 9 8.67 14.67 13.00
C ASN A 9 8.42 16.10 12.44
N SER A 10 7.18 16.44 12.12
CA SER A 10 6.85 17.80 11.69
C SER A 10 6.39 18.62 12.89
N LYS A 11 7.13 19.70 13.17
CA LYS A 11 6.71 20.75 14.07
C LYS A 11 5.47 21.41 13.47
N THR A 12 4.33 21.22 14.13
CA THR A 12 3.10 22.03 14.09
C THR A 12 2.99 23.00 12.90
N SER A 13 2.33 22.55 11.82
CA SER A 13 1.84 23.42 10.75
C SER A 13 0.63 24.22 11.25
N THR A 14 0.61 25.53 10.97
CA THR A 14 -0.39 26.52 11.41
C THR A 14 -1.72 26.50 10.63
N HIS A 15 -2.07 25.39 9.98
CA HIS A 15 -3.37 25.26 9.33
C HIS A 15 -4.43 24.75 10.32
N LYS A 16 -5.65 25.30 10.22
CA LYS A 16 -6.80 25.02 11.11
C LYS A 16 -6.85 23.53 11.46
N LYS A 17 -6.84 23.23 12.76
CA LYS A 17 -7.07 21.88 13.31
C LYS A 17 -8.45 21.41 12.85
N PHE A 18 -8.51 20.64 11.77
CA PHE A 18 -9.70 19.86 11.45
C PHE A 18 -9.76 18.70 12.44
N THR A 19 -10.54 18.87 13.52
CA THR A 19 -10.70 17.87 14.58
C THR A 19 -11.61 16.72 14.18
N THR A 20 -12.41 16.88 13.12
CA THR A 20 -13.39 15.90 12.66
C THR A 20 -13.30 15.73 11.14
N LEU A 21 -13.22 14.47 10.71
CA LEU A 21 -13.30 14.04 9.31
C LEU A 21 -14.68 13.42 9.11
N GLU A 22 -15.50 14.01 8.24
CA GLU A 22 -16.81 13.48 7.90
C GLU A 22 -16.73 12.63 6.62
N ILE A 23 -17.22 11.39 6.69
CA ILE A 23 -17.22 10.48 5.53
C ILE A 23 -18.50 10.74 4.72
N HIS A 24 -18.34 11.19 3.48
CA HIS A 24 -19.42 11.39 2.52
C HIS A 24 -18.94 11.07 1.09
N ASP A 25 -19.88 10.93 0.14
CA ASP A 25 -19.61 10.50 -1.24
C ASP A 25 -18.60 11.40 -2.00
N GLY A 26 -18.49 12.65 -1.59
CA GLY A 26 -17.59 13.65 -2.19
C GLY A 26 -16.23 13.77 -1.52
N LEU A 27 -15.95 12.99 -0.48
CA LEU A 27 -14.69 13.10 0.27
C LEU A 27 -13.51 12.69 -0.61
N LEU A 28 -12.57 13.62 -0.80
CA LEU A 28 -11.38 13.39 -1.61
C LEU A 28 -10.31 12.66 -0.80
N ILE A 29 -9.46 11.92 -1.52
CA ILE A 29 -8.25 11.31 -0.96
C ILE A 29 -7.34 12.40 -0.37
N ALA A 30 -7.27 13.57 -1.02
CA ALA A 30 -6.57 14.74 -0.49
C ALA A 30 -7.00 15.11 0.93
N ASP A 31 -8.32 15.16 1.18
CA ASP A 31 -8.87 15.54 2.48
C ASP A 31 -8.47 14.54 3.57
N LEU A 32 -8.47 13.24 3.24
CA LEU A 32 -8.00 12.18 4.12
C LEU A 32 -6.51 12.36 4.46
N VAL A 33 -5.68 12.52 3.43
CA VAL A 33 -4.22 12.64 3.58
C VAL A 33 -3.86 13.89 4.40
N PHE A 34 -4.49 15.03 4.11
CA PHE A 34 -4.27 16.26 4.87
C PHE A 34 -4.74 16.16 6.31
N HIS A 35 -5.88 15.52 6.56
CA HIS A 35 -6.40 15.32 7.92
C HIS A 35 -5.39 14.55 8.79
N TYR A 36 -4.88 13.42 8.31
CA TYR A 36 -3.90 12.62 9.04
C TYR A 36 -2.51 13.28 9.10
N SER A 37 -2.10 13.99 8.05
CA SER A 37 -0.82 14.72 8.05
C SER A 37 -0.79 15.81 9.13
N ASN A 38 -1.92 16.50 9.37
CA ASN A 38 -2.07 17.45 10.48
C ASN A 38 -1.96 16.81 11.88
N GLN A 39 -2.07 15.48 11.96
CA GLN A 39 -1.86 14.69 13.17
C GLN A 39 -0.45 14.06 13.23
N GLY A 40 0.44 14.44 12.31
CA GLY A 40 1.79 13.89 12.20
C GLY A 40 1.86 12.55 11.46
N ILE A 41 0.76 12.10 10.85
CA ILE A 41 0.67 10.81 10.16
C ILE A 41 0.66 11.05 8.65
N ASN A 42 1.73 10.67 7.97
CA ASN A 42 1.77 10.63 6.51
C ASN A 42 1.06 9.36 6.03
N LEU A 43 0.02 9.57 5.23
CA LEU A 43 -0.85 8.52 4.69
C LEU A 43 -0.63 8.36 3.19
N GLU A 44 -0.43 7.12 2.74
CA GLU A 44 -0.53 6.75 1.33
C GLU A 44 -1.61 5.68 1.17
N ILE A 45 -2.51 5.85 0.20
CA ILE A 45 -3.69 4.99 0.01
C ILE A 45 -3.54 4.18 -1.26
N PHE A 46 -3.80 2.88 -1.17
CA PHE A 46 -3.68 1.93 -2.27
C PHE A 46 -5.01 1.23 -2.56
N ASN A 47 -5.33 1.06 -3.85
CA ASN A 47 -6.51 0.29 -4.28
C ASN A 47 -6.30 -1.23 -4.04
N GLN A 48 -7.30 -2.04 -4.41
CA GLN A 48 -7.21 -3.52 -4.27
C GLN A 48 -6.12 -4.17 -5.12
N HIS A 49 -5.62 -3.46 -6.14
CA HIS A 49 -4.54 -3.87 -7.02
C HIS A 49 -3.16 -3.38 -6.54
N GLY A 50 -3.07 -2.72 -5.38
CA GLY A 50 -1.81 -2.17 -4.86
C GLY A 50 -1.35 -0.91 -5.58
N GLN A 51 -2.24 -0.21 -6.27
CA GLN A 51 -1.93 1.05 -6.94
C GLN A 51 -2.23 2.23 -6.04
N SER A 52 -1.26 3.15 -5.93
CA SER A 52 -1.42 4.40 -5.19
C SER A 52 -2.51 5.26 -5.84
N ILE A 53 -3.41 5.77 -5.02
CA ILE A 53 -4.62 6.49 -5.47
C ILE A 53 -4.32 7.99 -5.48
N PRO A 54 -4.56 8.71 -6.58
CA PRO A 54 -4.28 10.13 -6.66
C PRO A 54 -5.24 10.96 -5.79
N PHE A 55 -4.75 12.12 -5.36
CA PHE A 55 -5.41 12.98 -4.39
C PHE A 55 -6.73 13.59 -4.87
N ASP A 56 -6.91 13.71 -6.18
CA ASP A 56 -8.11 14.25 -6.82
C ASP A 56 -9.25 13.23 -6.91
N GLN A 57 -9.01 11.96 -6.58
CA GLN A 57 -10.04 10.95 -6.52
C GLN A 57 -10.86 11.07 -5.24
N ASN A 58 -12.14 10.73 -5.32
CA ASN A 58 -12.97 10.51 -4.14
C ASN A 58 -12.87 9.05 -3.67
N LEU A 59 -13.22 8.79 -2.40
CA LEU A 59 -13.19 7.44 -1.83
C LEU A 59 -14.05 6.42 -2.58
N LYS A 60 -15.14 6.87 -3.21
CA LYS A 60 -16.04 6.01 -3.98
C LYS A 60 -15.34 5.43 -5.21
N ASN A 61 -14.64 6.28 -5.96
CA ASN A 61 -13.95 5.95 -7.20
C ASN A 61 -12.55 5.35 -6.96
N ALA A 62 -11.97 5.60 -5.79
CA ALA A 62 -10.68 5.07 -5.35
C ALA A 62 -10.57 3.54 -5.50
N SER A 63 -11.64 2.81 -5.21
CA SER A 63 -11.66 1.34 -5.26
C SER A 63 -11.53 0.77 -6.68
N THR A 64 -12.12 1.45 -7.66
CA THR A 64 -12.13 1.07 -9.09
C THR A 64 -11.08 1.80 -9.89
N TYR A 65 -10.30 2.66 -9.24
CA TYR A 65 -9.28 3.45 -9.88
C TYR A 65 -8.27 2.54 -10.56
N SER A 66 -8.13 2.67 -11.87
CA SER A 66 -7.07 2.02 -12.64
C SER A 66 -6.50 3.04 -13.62
N PHE A 67 -5.18 3.08 -13.72
CA PHE A 67 -4.54 3.73 -14.84
C PHE A 67 -4.23 2.67 -15.90
N ASP A 68 -4.40 3.04 -17.17
CA ASP A 68 -3.88 2.25 -18.29
C ASP A 68 -2.36 2.47 -18.35
N VAL A 69 -1.62 1.45 -17.91
CA VAL A 69 -0.20 1.56 -17.58
C VAL A 69 0.53 0.34 -18.11
N SER A 70 1.68 0.57 -18.73
CA SER A 70 2.60 -0.50 -19.16
C SER A 70 2.86 -1.50 -18.03
N GLU A 71 2.98 -2.79 -18.36
CA GLU A 71 3.15 -3.85 -17.36
C GLU A 71 4.32 -3.62 -16.38
N ASP A 72 5.42 -3.02 -16.83
CA ASP A 72 6.57 -2.68 -15.98
C ASP A 72 6.23 -1.68 -14.88
N LYS A 73 5.43 -0.66 -15.21
CA LYS A 73 5.01 0.34 -14.23
C LYS A 73 3.93 -0.22 -13.29
N ILE A 74 3.13 -1.21 -13.72
CA ILE A 74 2.26 -1.99 -12.82
C ILE A 74 3.12 -2.79 -11.84
N PHE A 75 4.14 -3.50 -12.33
CA PHE A 75 5.06 -4.28 -11.50
C PHE A 75 5.77 -3.40 -10.46
N ASN A 76 6.34 -2.27 -10.89
CA ASN A 76 6.99 -1.32 -9.99
C ASN A 76 6.03 -0.74 -8.94
N THR A 77 4.75 -0.60 -9.27
CA THR A 77 3.74 -0.14 -8.33
C THR A 77 3.42 -1.20 -7.26
N LEU A 78 3.38 -2.47 -7.65
CA LEU A 78 3.24 -3.60 -6.72
C LEU A 78 4.45 -3.68 -5.77
N LEU A 79 5.67 -3.47 -6.29
CA LEU A 79 6.87 -3.42 -5.44
C LEU A 79 6.80 -2.30 -4.41
N LYS A 80 6.36 -1.10 -4.79
CA LYS A 80 6.17 0.02 -3.85
C LYS A 80 5.14 -0.28 -2.76
N SER A 81 4.10 -1.05 -3.09
CA SER A 81 3.15 -1.53 -2.08
C SER A 81 3.82 -2.49 -1.10
N LEU A 82 4.63 -3.42 -1.60
CA LEU A 82 5.41 -4.35 -0.75
C LEU A 82 6.43 -3.61 0.13
N ASP A 83 7.15 -2.62 -0.40
CA ASP A 83 8.04 -1.75 0.39
C ASP A 83 7.30 -1.01 1.51
N SER A 84 6.05 -0.63 1.22
CA SER A 84 5.21 0.06 2.20
C SER A 84 4.74 -0.88 3.31
N ILE A 85 4.44 -2.13 2.98
CA ILE A 85 4.14 -3.19 3.94
C ILE A 85 5.38 -3.51 4.77
N SER A 86 6.56 -3.68 4.15
CA SER A 86 7.78 -4.07 4.88
C SER A 86 8.22 -3.00 5.89
N SER A 87 7.98 -1.72 5.58
CA SER A 87 8.28 -0.60 6.48
C SER A 87 7.29 -0.43 7.66
N ASN A 88 6.19 -1.20 7.71
CA ASN A 88 5.20 -1.15 8.79
C ASN A 88 5.00 -2.55 9.38
N SER A 89 5.69 -2.83 10.49
CA SER A 89 5.70 -4.14 11.13
C SER A 89 4.36 -4.62 11.69
N ASN A 90 3.36 -3.73 11.82
CA ASN A 90 2.04 -4.04 12.37
C ASN A 90 0.94 -4.03 11.29
N TYR A 91 1.29 -4.18 10.01
CA TYR A 91 0.31 -4.22 8.94
C TYR A 91 -0.60 -5.46 9.10
N SER A 92 -1.90 -5.22 9.35
CA SER A 92 -2.81 -6.26 9.84
C SER A 92 -3.54 -7.06 8.77
N ASP A 93 -3.63 -6.56 7.54
CA ASP A 93 -4.37 -7.21 6.46
C ASP A 93 -3.46 -8.14 5.64
N VAL A 94 -3.22 -9.33 6.19
CA VAL A 94 -2.38 -10.39 5.60
C VAL A 94 -2.94 -10.88 4.25
N GLU A 95 -4.26 -10.94 4.12
CA GLU A 95 -4.91 -11.35 2.87
C GLU A 95 -4.70 -10.34 1.74
N TRP A 96 -4.55 -9.05 2.08
CA TRP A 96 -4.12 -8.06 1.11
C TRP A 96 -2.65 -8.24 0.72
N ILE A 97 -1.75 -8.51 1.67
CA ILE A 97 -0.33 -8.80 1.38
C ILE A 97 -0.21 -9.95 0.37
N LYS A 98 -0.90 -11.07 0.64
CA LYS A 98 -0.95 -12.22 -0.29
C LYS A 98 -1.43 -11.82 -1.68
N ARG A 99 -2.51 -11.01 -1.76
CA ARG A 99 -3.04 -10.54 -3.04
C ARG A 99 -2.06 -9.68 -3.83
N ILE A 100 -1.24 -8.86 -3.17
CA ILE A 100 -0.18 -8.07 -3.83
C ILE A 100 0.91 -9.00 -4.37
N PHE A 101 1.37 -9.96 -3.57
CA PHE A 101 2.36 -10.95 -4.02
C PHE A 101 1.87 -11.77 -5.20
N MET A 102 0.65 -12.30 -5.16
CA MET A 102 0.08 -13.07 -6.28
C MET A 102 0.00 -12.25 -7.56
N GLN A 103 -0.26 -10.94 -7.47
CA GLN A 103 -0.22 -10.04 -8.63
C GLN A 103 1.21 -9.78 -9.10
N ALA A 104 2.17 -9.58 -8.19
CA ALA A 104 3.57 -9.33 -8.52
C ALA A 104 4.20 -10.54 -9.22
N ILE A 105 3.93 -11.75 -8.72
CA ILE A 105 4.32 -13.03 -9.32
C ILE A 105 3.77 -13.13 -10.74
N ARG A 106 2.46 -12.90 -10.94
CA ARG A 106 1.84 -12.94 -12.28
C ARG A 106 2.44 -11.95 -13.27
N LYS A 107 2.97 -10.82 -12.79
CA LYS A 107 3.58 -9.76 -13.60
C LYS A 107 5.11 -9.86 -13.69
N SER A 108 5.72 -10.81 -12.99
CA SER A 108 7.14 -11.14 -13.10
C SER A 108 7.39 -12.00 -14.35
N ASN A 109 7.59 -11.33 -15.48
CA ASN A 109 7.77 -11.95 -16.79
C ASN A 109 9.20 -12.47 -17.06
N ASN A 110 10.13 -12.27 -16.13
CA ASN A 110 11.50 -12.74 -16.21
C ASN A 110 12.04 -13.16 -14.83
N ASN A 111 13.19 -13.83 -14.82
CA ASN A 111 13.81 -14.34 -13.60
C ASN A 111 14.27 -13.23 -12.64
N GLU A 112 14.73 -12.10 -13.16
CA GLU A 112 15.18 -10.96 -12.36
C GLU A 112 14.03 -10.39 -11.51
N LYS A 113 12.86 -10.19 -12.11
CA LYS A 113 11.65 -9.75 -11.42
C LYS A 113 11.15 -10.78 -10.42
N ARG A 114 11.25 -12.08 -10.73
CA ARG A 114 10.88 -13.15 -9.79
C ARG A 114 11.78 -13.13 -8.56
N GLU A 115 13.09 -12.98 -8.74
CA GLU A 115 14.02 -12.91 -7.61
C GLU A 115 13.75 -11.65 -6.78
N THR A 116 13.45 -10.51 -7.42
CA THR A 116 13.06 -9.28 -6.71
C THR A 116 11.81 -9.49 -5.85
N VAL A 117 10.80 -10.20 -6.36
CA VAL A 117 9.59 -10.52 -5.58
C VAL A 117 9.90 -11.45 -4.41
N LYS A 118 10.79 -12.42 -4.61
CA LYS A 118 11.25 -13.34 -3.57
C LYS A 118 12.04 -12.62 -2.48
N ASP A 119 12.90 -11.68 -2.84
CA ASP A 119 13.61 -10.83 -1.88
C ASP A 119 12.64 -10.02 -1.02
N LYS A 120 11.59 -9.45 -1.64
CA LYS A 120 10.52 -8.74 -0.92
C LYS A 120 9.71 -9.65 0.00
N LEU A 121 9.50 -10.90 -0.40
CA LEU A 121 8.83 -11.91 0.44
C LEU A 121 9.62 -12.20 1.71
N ASN A 122 10.93 -12.36 1.60
CA ASN A 122 11.82 -12.54 2.74
C ASN A 122 11.80 -11.33 3.66
N GLU A 123 11.90 -10.12 3.09
CA GLU A 123 11.88 -8.87 3.85
C GLU A 123 10.60 -8.72 4.68
N ILE A 124 9.42 -8.97 4.08
CA ILE A 124 8.13 -8.88 4.79
C ILE A 124 7.99 -9.97 5.85
N TYR A 125 8.50 -11.18 5.60
CA TYR A 125 8.47 -12.25 6.59
C TYR A 125 9.34 -11.94 7.81
N GLU A 126 10.46 -11.25 7.61
CA GLU A 126 11.32 -10.80 8.71
C GLU A 126 10.77 -9.57 9.46
N SER A 127 10.07 -8.67 8.75
CA SER A 127 9.65 -7.38 9.32
C SER A 127 8.22 -7.32 9.84
N ASN A 128 7.31 -8.17 9.37
CA ASN A 128 5.89 -8.13 9.73
C ASN A 128 5.50 -9.29 10.65
N GLU A 129 5.25 -8.98 11.93
CA GLU A 129 4.92 -9.97 12.97
C GLU A 129 3.62 -10.74 12.71
N ARG A 130 2.72 -10.18 11.89
CA ARG A 130 1.43 -10.81 11.56
C ARG A 130 1.50 -11.66 10.29
N PHE A 131 2.57 -11.56 9.51
CA PHE A 131 2.78 -12.37 8.32
C PHE A 131 3.49 -13.67 8.71
N LEU A 132 2.74 -14.75 8.85
CA LEU A 132 3.23 -15.98 9.47
C LEU A 132 3.79 -16.96 8.44
N LYS A 133 4.50 -17.98 8.95
CA LYS A 133 5.10 -19.03 8.13
C LYS A 133 4.12 -19.70 7.13
N PRO A 134 2.85 -20.00 7.49
CA PRO A 134 1.90 -20.52 6.52
C PRO A 134 1.64 -19.57 5.34
N ASP A 135 1.61 -18.26 5.59
CA ASP A 135 1.39 -17.25 4.56
C ASP A 135 2.60 -17.15 3.63
N TYR A 136 3.81 -17.20 4.20
CA TYR A 136 5.05 -17.25 3.45
C TYR A 136 5.12 -18.49 2.54
N GLU A 137 4.87 -19.68 3.09
CA GLU A 137 4.91 -20.94 2.34
C GLU A 137 3.85 -21.01 1.24
N ASP A 138 2.68 -20.41 1.46
CA ASP A 138 1.62 -20.34 0.46
C ASP A 138 2.07 -19.53 -0.76
N ILE A 139 2.68 -18.36 -0.55
CA ILE A 139 3.20 -17.51 -1.63
C ILE A 139 4.40 -18.17 -2.32
N LEU A 140 5.28 -18.83 -1.57
CA LEU A 140 6.47 -19.50 -2.12
C LEU A 140 6.13 -20.56 -3.16
N LYS A 141 4.97 -21.25 -3.04
CA LYS A 141 4.51 -22.25 -4.01
C LYS A 141 4.20 -21.67 -5.39
N HIS A 142 4.04 -20.35 -5.49
CA HIS A 142 3.64 -19.67 -6.71
C HIS A 142 4.79 -18.94 -7.43
N LEU A 143 5.96 -18.81 -6.79
CA LEU A 143 7.18 -18.22 -7.35
C LEU A 143 7.90 -19.19 -8.31
#